data_AF-A0A7X8KW16-F1
#
_entry.id   AF-A0A7X8KW16-F1
#
_cell.length_a   1.000
_cell.length_b   1.000
_cell.length_c   1.000
_cell.angle_alpha   90.00
_cell.angle_beta   90.00
_cell.angle_gamma   90.00
#
_symmetry.space_group_name_H-M   'P 1'
#
loop_
_entity.id
_entity.type
_entity.pdbx_description
1 polymer ?
#
loop_
_entity_poly.entity_id
_entity_poly.type
_entity_poly.pdbx_seq_one_letter_code
_entity_poly.pdbx_strand_id
1 'polypeptide(L)'
;MDFYNLLKQIDKNKENLVITIISGENTGSKVILSDGEILYKGGNENDWDEIIKYTPENKKSQALTINDKKVYFEFLRQSYKLIVCGAGHISMAVIKMCKLLDLPVTVIDDRLTFTNNALAAGADEVICQPFEQALDGIKGDSGTFFVIVTRGHRYDQECLEKIIHKENAYIGMIGSRLRVKKVLDSLEEKGIPREKLDKVYTPIGLKIGAETPAEIAVSIMAEIIEVKNKKAGFGAYSNELINYILNEENDIPKALVTIVSRKGSSPRDVGTKMIVSKDGTMKGTIGGGCVEADIRQTALSCLDNRECRLVKVDMTGQEAEDDGMVCGGIIEIFVEPVI
;
A
#
# COMPACT_ATOMS: atom_id res chain seq x y z
N MET A 1 11.41 20.93 0.39
CA MET A 1 11.62 19.98 -0.75
C MET A 1 12.45 18.71 -0.43
N ASP A 2 13.62 18.78 0.21
CA ASP A 2 14.56 17.64 0.37
C ASP A 2 13.94 16.35 0.96
N PHE A 3 13.05 16.50 1.95
CA PHE A 3 12.30 15.39 2.54
C PHE A 3 11.54 14.56 1.50
N TYR A 4 10.79 15.22 0.61
CA TYR A 4 9.95 14.55 -0.39
C TYR A 4 10.79 13.96 -1.53
N ASN A 5 11.90 14.61 -1.89
CA ASN A 5 12.86 14.05 -2.85
C ASN A 5 13.48 12.75 -2.32
N LEU A 6 13.87 12.73 -1.03
CA LEU A 6 14.37 11.53 -0.39
C LEU A 6 13.30 10.43 -0.32
N LEU A 7 12.06 10.76 0.06
CA LEU A 7 10.94 9.80 0.04
C LEU A 7 10.69 9.19 -1.34
N LYS A 8 10.89 9.95 -2.42
CA LYS A 8 10.74 9.45 -3.79
C LYS A 8 11.80 8.41 -4.15
N GLN A 9 13.01 8.56 -3.62
CA GLN A 9 14.19 7.76 -3.96
C GLN A 9 14.47 6.63 -2.96
N ILE A 10 13.77 6.60 -1.83
CA ILE A 10 14.01 5.64 -0.76
C ILE A 10 13.83 4.20 -1.26
N ASP A 11 14.69 3.30 -0.79
CA ASP A 11 14.60 1.89 -1.14
C ASP A 11 13.36 1.26 -0.52
N LYS A 12 12.34 1.03 -1.34
CA LYS A 12 11.03 0.48 -0.92
C LYS A 12 11.10 -0.99 -0.49
N ASN A 13 12.26 -1.65 -0.60
CA ASN A 13 12.49 -2.99 -0.08
C ASN A 13 12.92 -2.99 1.38
N LYS A 14 13.35 -1.84 1.90
CA LYS A 14 13.74 -1.66 3.30
C LYS A 14 12.55 -1.31 4.18
N GLU A 15 12.71 -1.53 5.48
CA GLU A 15 11.78 -0.99 6.45
C GLU A 15 11.99 0.51 6.59
N ASN A 16 11.06 1.29 6.06
CA ASN A 16 11.15 2.73 6.10
C ASN A 16 10.12 3.31 7.05
N LEU A 17 10.54 4.28 7.88
CA LEU A 17 9.73 4.90 8.91
C LEU A 17 9.87 6.42 8.83
N VAL A 18 8.75 7.13 8.80
CA VAL A 18 8.70 8.57 9.01
C VAL A 18 8.16 8.82 10.40
N ILE A 19 8.87 9.60 11.20
CA ILE A 19 8.37 10.04 12.51
C ILE A 19 8.14 11.55 12.43
N THR A 20 6.93 12.01 12.76
CA THR A 20 6.55 13.43 12.73
C THR A 20 6.10 13.89 14.11
N ILE A 21 6.60 15.02 14.60
CA ILE A 21 6.02 15.70 15.77
C ILE A 21 4.75 16.41 15.31
N ILE A 22 3.58 15.96 15.77
CA ILE A 22 2.27 16.45 15.32
C ILE A 22 1.58 17.38 16.32
N SER A 23 2.09 17.48 17.55
CA SER A 23 1.68 18.49 18.55
C SER A 23 2.78 18.70 19.60
N GLY A 24 2.89 19.92 20.10
CA GLY A 24 3.89 20.34 21.08
C GLY A 24 5.03 21.17 20.46
N GLU A 25 6.11 21.34 21.21
CA GLU A 25 7.30 22.03 20.72
C GLU A 25 7.89 21.31 19.49
N ASN A 26 8.31 22.09 18.48
CA ASN A 26 8.84 21.63 17.19
C ASN A 26 7.84 20.85 16.32
N THR A 27 6.53 21.10 16.48
CA THR A 27 5.48 20.55 15.60
C THR A 27 5.80 20.79 14.12
N GLY A 28 5.64 19.75 13.29
CA GLY A 28 6.01 19.73 11.88
C GLY A 28 7.40 19.17 11.61
N SER A 29 8.25 19.02 12.63
CA SER A 29 9.56 18.38 12.48
C SER A 29 9.42 16.89 12.16
N LYS A 30 10.32 16.37 11.32
CA LYS A 30 10.30 14.98 10.84
C LYS A 30 11.67 14.33 10.86
N VAL A 31 11.70 13.00 11.01
CA VAL A 31 12.88 12.17 10.74
C VAL A 31 12.46 11.02 9.81
N ILE A 32 13.35 10.65 8.89
CA ILE A 32 13.20 9.43 8.06
C ILE A 32 14.23 8.42 8.52
N LEU A 33 13.79 7.20 8.77
CA LEU A 33 14.64 6.04 9.01
C LEU A 33 14.47 5.00 7.88
N SER A 34 15.54 4.29 7.57
CA SER A 34 15.56 3.14 6.67
C SER A 34 16.40 2.02 7.30
N ASP A 35 15.79 0.88 7.59
CA ASP A 35 16.37 -0.21 8.39
C ASP A 35 17.03 0.27 9.70
N GLY A 36 16.44 1.29 10.33
CA GLY A 36 16.93 1.89 11.57
C GLY A 36 18.00 2.98 11.40
N GLU A 37 18.53 3.18 10.19
CA GLU A 37 19.47 4.27 9.91
C GLU A 37 18.73 5.57 9.58
N ILE A 38 19.18 6.68 10.17
CA ILE A 38 18.56 8.00 9.93
C ILE A 38 19.03 8.55 8.58
N LEU A 39 18.09 8.73 7.65
CA LEU A 39 18.36 9.30 6.33
C LEU A 39 18.07 10.81 6.25
N TYR A 40 17.19 11.32 7.11
CA TYR A 40 16.83 12.75 7.14
C TYR A 40 16.45 13.18 8.54
N LYS A 41 16.87 14.38 8.94
CA LYS A 41 16.46 15.07 10.17
C LYS A 41 15.94 16.47 9.81
N GLY A 42 14.69 16.74 10.12
CA GLY A 42 14.05 18.06 10.01
C GLY A 42 13.85 18.69 11.38
N GLY A 43 14.04 20.00 11.45
CA GLY A 43 14.04 20.78 12.70
C GLY A 43 15.38 20.70 13.43
N ASN A 44 15.91 21.84 13.85
CA ASN A 44 17.09 21.89 14.72
C ASN A 44 16.67 21.50 16.16
N GLU A 45 17.54 20.82 16.91
CA GLU A 45 17.40 20.58 18.37
C GLU A 45 16.35 19.54 18.84
N ASN A 46 15.87 18.63 17.99
CA ASN A 46 15.05 17.50 18.47
C ASN A 46 15.91 16.32 18.93
N ASP A 47 15.59 15.75 20.10
CA ASP A 47 16.16 14.49 20.58
C ASP A 47 15.50 13.30 19.86
N TRP A 48 15.83 13.18 18.57
CA TRP A 48 15.33 12.09 17.73
C TRP A 48 15.78 10.73 18.26
N ASP A 49 16.98 10.63 18.84
CA ASP A 49 17.51 9.38 19.36
C ASP A 49 16.66 8.86 20.53
N GLU A 50 16.12 9.73 21.38
CA GLU A 50 15.14 9.35 22.40
C GLU A 50 13.77 8.99 21.81
N ILE A 51 13.24 9.79 20.88
CA ILE A 51 11.93 9.53 20.24
C ILE A 51 11.92 8.19 19.50
N ILE A 52 13.00 7.86 18.78
CA ILE A 52 13.13 6.63 17.99
C ILE A 52 13.00 5.38 18.88
N LYS A 53 13.37 5.42 20.16
CA LYS A 53 13.22 4.29 21.09
C LYS A 53 11.78 3.88 21.32
N TYR A 54 10.82 4.78 21.08
CA TYR A 54 9.38 4.51 21.20
C TYR A 54 8.75 3.97 19.90
N THR A 55 9.58 3.61 18.91
CA THR A 55 9.10 3.02 17.65
C THR A 55 8.23 1.77 17.93
N PRO A 56 6.98 1.72 17.43
CA PRO A 56 6.09 0.61 17.70
C PRO A 56 6.59 -0.74 17.16
N GLU A 57 6.75 -1.73 18.04
CA GLU A 57 7.14 -3.10 17.65
C GLU A 57 6.12 -3.78 16.71
N ASN A 58 4.85 -3.38 16.80
CA ASN A 58 3.77 -3.91 15.98
C ASN A 58 3.80 -3.42 14.52
N LYS A 59 4.72 -2.50 14.18
CA LYS A 59 4.90 -1.89 12.85
C LYS A 59 3.65 -1.25 12.27
N LYS A 60 2.70 -0.84 13.13
CA LYS A 60 1.50 -0.10 12.74
C LYS A 60 1.75 1.38 12.88
N SER A 61 1.39 2.14 11.85
CA SER A 61 1.40 3.59 11.93
C SER A 61 0.40 4.07 12.98
N GLN A 62 0.87 4.87 13.94
CA GLN A 62 0.07 5.36 15.06
C GLN A 62 0.70 6.58 15.72
N ALA A 63 -0.12 7.38 16.40
CA ALA A 63 0.34 8.48 17.23
C ALA A 63 0.53 8.04 18.69
N LEU A 64 1.65 8.44 19.30
CA LEU A 64 1.97 8.25 20.71
C LEU A 64 2.24 9.61 21.37
N THR A 65 2.02 9.70 22.69
CA THR A 65 2.43 10.87 23.48
C THR A 65 3.75 10.56 24.18
N ILE A 66 4.78 11.38 23.94
CA ILE A 66 6.14 11.22 24.45
C ILE A 66 6.59 12.59 24.96
N ASN A 67 6.93 12.72 26.25
CA ASN A 67 7.42 13.95 26.87
C ASN A 67 6.59 15.21 26.50
N ASP A 68 5.28 15.14 26.71
CA ASP A 68 4.29 16.20 26.37
C ASP A 68 4.16 16.56 24.88
N LYS A 69 4.87 15.83 24.00
CA LYS A 69 4.72 15.93 22.55
C LYS A 69 3.84 14.80 22.05
N LYS A 70 3.05 15.06 21.01
CA LYS A 70 2.36 14.00 20.27
C LYS A 70 3.16 13.70 19.01
N VAL A 71 3.55 12.46 18.86
CA VAL A 71 4.45 11.98 17.82
C VAL A 71 3.75 10.91 16.99
N TYR A 72 3.68 11.12 15.69
CA TYR A 72 3.12 10.18 14.74
C TYR A 72 4.24 9.35 14.10
N PHE A 73 4.17 8.04 14.30
CA PHE A 73 5.03 7.04 13.68
C PHE A 73 4.31 6.53 12.44
N GLU A 74 4.90 6.74 11.26
CA GLU A 74 4.35 6.38 9.97
C GLU A 74 5.27 5.39 9.26
N PHE A 75 4.95 4.10 9.35
CA PHE A 75 5.64 3.07 8.60
C PHE A 75 5.29 3.24 7.12
N LEU A 76 6.30 3.52 6.29
CA LEU A 76 6.09 3.71 4.88
C LEU A 76 5.74 2.37 4.24
N ARG A 77 4.56 2.31 3.61
CA ARG A 77 4.13 1.11 2.92
C ARG A 77 5.04 0.75 1.78
N GLN A 78 5.25 -0.55 1.65
CA GLN A 78 5.78 -1.14 0.44
C GLN A 78 4.80 -0.97 -0.73
N SER A 79 5.34 -0.72 -1.93
CA SER A 79 4.53 -0.70 -3.15
C SER A 79 4.11 -2.12 -3.48
N TYR A 80 2.80 -2.37 -3.53
CA TYR A 80 2.29 -3.68 -3.93
C TYR A 80 2.09 -3.76 -5.45
N LYS A 81 2.38 -4.92 -6.02
CA LYS A 81 2.11 -5.25 -7.42
C LYS A 81 1.77 -6.73 -7.56
N LEU A 82 1.01 -7.06 -8.60
CA LEU A 82 0.63 -8.42 -8.92
C LEU A 82 1.38 -8.90 -10.17
N ILE A 83 2.02 -10.05 -10.08
CA ILE A 83 2.58 -10.78 -11.23
C ILE A 83 1.72 -12.01 -11.46
N VAL A 84 1.05 -12.08 -12.61
CA VAL A 84 0.16 -13.18 -12.98
C VAL A 84 0.84 -14.07 -14.01
N CYS A 85 1.12 -15.32 -13.65
CA CYS A 85 1.62 -16.34 -14.56
C CYS A 85 0.43 -17.06 -15.20
N GLY A 86 0.19 -16.75 -16.48
CA GLY A 86 -0.91 -17.27 -17.29
C GLY A 86 -1.93 -16.19 -17.60
N ALA A 87 -2.31 -16.08 -18.88
CA ALA A 87 -3.28 -15.08 -19.35
C ALA A 87 -4.63 -15.73 -19.73
N GLY A 88 -5.06 -16.77 -19.01
CA GLY A 88 -6.34 -17.46 -19.22
C GLY A 88 -7.57 -16.67 -18.76
N HIS A 89 -8.75 -17.29 -18.86
CA HIS A 89 -10.04 -16.65 -18.52
C HIS A 89 -10.12 -16.16 -17.07
N ILE A 90 -9.52 -16.88 -16.11
CA ILE A 90 -9.46 -16.45 -14.70
C ILE A 90 -8.63 -15.17 -14.58
N SER A 91 -7.49 -15.10 -15.26
CA SER A 91 -6.60 -13.93 -15.25
C SER A 91 -7.33 -12.68 -15.75
N MET A 92 -8.22 -12.79 -16.75
CA MET A 92 -8.99 -11.64 -17.25
C MET A 92 -9.86 -11.01 -16.15
N ALA A 93 -10.47 -11.84 -15.30
CA ALA A 93 -11.27 -11.37 -14.18
C ALA A 93 -10.39 -10.79 -13.05
N VAL A 94 -9.25 -11.44 -12.77
CA VAL A 94 -8.25 -10.93 -11.80
C VAL A 94 -7.73 -9.55 -12.20
N ILE A 95 -7.34 -9.36 -13.47
CA ILE A 95 -6.84 -8.08 -13.99
C ILE A 95 -7.87 -6.95 -13.79
N LYS A 96 -9.14 -7.21 -14.11
CA LYS A 96 -10.21 -6.22 -13.90
C LYS A 96 -10.36 -5.83 -12.43
N MET A 97 -10.28 -6.81 -11.52
CA MET A 97 -10.31 -6.54 -10.08
C MET A 97 -9.08 -5.75 -9.63
N CYS A 98 -7.89 -6.06 -10.15
CA CYS A 98 -6.68 -5.28 -9.90
C CYS A 98 -6.84 -3.82 -10.30
N LYS A 99 -7.44 -3.55 -11.46
CA LYS A 99 -7.73 -2.18 -11.90
C LYS A 99 -8.73 -1.46 -11.02
N LEU A 100 -9.77 -2.13 -10.55
CA LEU A 100 -10.71 -1.54 -9.57
C LEU A 100 -10.04 -1.22 -8.21
N LEU A 101 -8.96 -1.93 -7.88
CA LEU A 101 -8.25 -1.81 -6.61
C LEU A 101 -6.97 -0.98 -6.69
N ASP A 102 -6.70 -0.33 -7.83
CA ASP A 102 -5.46 0.39 -8.12
C ASP A 102 -4.19 -0.43 -7.81
N LEU A 103 -4.23 -1.74 -8.11
CA LEU A 103 -3.10 -2.64 -7.92
C LEU A 103 -2.43 -2.89 -9.28
N PRO A 104 -1.19 -2.40 -9.51
CA PRO A 104 -0.46 -2.63 -10.75
C PRO A 104 -0.31 -4.11 -11.05
N VAL A 105 -0.59 -4.53 -12.29
CA VAL A 105 -0.56 -5.94 -12.70
C VAL A 105 0.28 -6.17 -13.96
N THR A 106 1.28 -7.03 -13.85
CA THR A 106 2.05 -7.57 -14.98
C THR A 106 1.61 -9.00 -15.26
N VAL A 107 1.31 -9.31 -16.52
CA VAL A 107 0.83 -10.65 -16.93
C VAL A 107 1.85 -11.32 -17.85
N ILE A 108 2.15 -12.59 -17.57
CA ILE A 108 3.09 -13.41 -18.34
C ILE A 108 2.32 -14.52 -19.05
N ASP A 109 2.51 -14.68 -20.35
CA ASP A 109 2.06 -15.86 -21.12
C ASP A 109 2.88 -15.93 -22.42
N ASP A 110 3.18 -17.13 -22.91
CA ASP A 110 3.96 -17.30 -24.16
C ASP A 110 3.10 -17.21 -25.43
N ARG A 111 1.78 -17.04 -25.29
CA ARG A 111 0.84 -16.91 -26.42
C ARG A 111 0.40 -15.46 -26.63
N LEU A 112 0.78 -14.92 -27.79
CA LEU A 112 0.49 -13.54 -28.19
C LEU A 112 -1.01 -13.17 -28.08
N THR A 113 -1.91 -14.03 -28.52
CA THR A 113 -3.35 -13.77 -28.43
C THR A 113 -3.82 -13.60 -26.99
N PHE A 114 -3.24 -14.35 -26.05
CA PHE A 114 -3.63 -14.28 -24.64
C PHE A 114 -3.03 -13.04 -23.95
N THR A 115 -1.80 -12.66 -24.28
CA THR A 115 -1.21 -11.40 -23.78
C THR A 115 -1.94 -10.18 -24.33
N ASN A 116 -2.39 -10.20 -25.60
CA ASN A 116 -3.25 -9.15 -26.15
C ASN A 116 -4.59 -9.05 -25.40
N ASN A 117 -5.20 -10.18 -25.04
CA ASN A 117 -6.42 -10.19 -24.24
C ASN A 117 -6.18 -9.62 -22.83
N ALA A 118 -5.03 -9.91 -22.22
CA ALA A 118 -4.66 -9.35 -20.92
C ALA A 118 -4.53 -7.82 -20.97
N LEU A 119 -3.89 -7.27 -22.01
CA LEU A 119 -3.86 -5.81 -22.24
C LEU A 119 -5.26 -5.25 -22.40
N ALA A 120 -6.12 -5.88 -23.22
CA ALA A 120 -7.49 -5.45 -23.45
C ALA A 120 -8.36 -5.52 -22.16
N ALA A 121 -8.06 -6.44 -21.25
CA ALA A 121 -8.69 -6.53 -19.94
C ALA A 121 -8.18 -5.46 -18.96
N GLY A 122 -7.11 -4.75 -19.31
CA GLY A 122 -6.50 -3.69 -18.53
C GLY A 122 -5.27 -4.15 -17.75
N ALA A 123 -4.40 -5.01 -18.28
CA ALA A 123 -3.10 -5.23 -17.65
C ALA A 123 -2.21 -3.97 -17.79
N ASP A 124 -1.42 -3.63 -16.76
CA ASP A 124 -0.44 -2.53 -16.84
C ASP A 124 0.72 -2.88 -17.76
N GLU A 125 1.14 -4.14 -17.70
CA GLU A 125 2.23 -4.68 -18.50
C GLU A 125 1.94 -6.12 -18.90
N VAL A 126 2.41 -6.52 -20.08
CA VAL A 126 2.39 -7.92 -20.51
C VAL A 126 3.76 -8.36 -21.02
N ILE A 127 4.16 -9.56 -20.64
CA ILE A 127 5.41 -10.19 -21.08
C ILE A 127 5.05 -11.43 -21.90
N CYS A 128 5.23 -11.32 -23.22
CA CYS A 128 4.93 -12.41 -24.16
C CYS A 128 6.14 -13.33 -24.37
N GLN A 129 6.48 -14.13 -23.36
CA GLN A 129 7.64 -15.02 -23.36
C GLN A 129 7.34 -16.33 -22.60
N PRO A 130 8.14 -17.40 -22.78
CA PRO A 130 8.12 -18.55 -21.89
C PRO A 130 8.25 -18.14 -20.42
N PHE A 131 7.51 -18.80 -19.52
CA PHE A 131 7.43 -18.41 -18.11
C PHE A 131 8.79 -18.31 -17.43
N GLU A 132 9.68 -19.29 -17.64
CA GLU A 132 11.01 -19.28 -17.07
C GLU A 132 11.82 -18.04 -17.48
N GLN A 133 11.81 -17.72 -18.78
CA GLN A 133 12.54 -16.57 -19.33
C GLN A 133 12.00 -15.25 -18.80
N ALA A 134 10.68 -15.10 -18.76
CA ALA A 134 10.04 -13.90 -18.20
C ALA A 134 10.36 -13.75 -16.69
N LEU A 135 10.30 -14.84 -15.93
CA LEU A 135 10.55 -14.84 -14.49
C LEU A 135 12.03 -14.63 -14.14
N ASP A 136 12.97 -14.93 -15.03
CA ASP A 136 14.38 -14.58 -14.84
C ASP A 136 14.59 -13.05 -14.85
N GLY A 137 13.77 -12.32 -15.61
CA GLY A 137 13.75 -10.84 -15.62
C GLY A 137 13.03 -10.21 -14.42
N ILE A 138 12.25 -10.99 -13.65
CA ILE A 138 11.46 -10.48 -12.51
C ILE A 138 12.14 -10.90 -11.21
N LYS A 139 12.66 -9.93 -10.45
CA LYS A 139 13.32 -10.21 -9.16
C LYS A 139 12.33 -10.58 -8.04
N GLY A 140 11.19 -9.90 -7.98
CA GLY A 140 10.32 -9.92 -6.79
C GLY A 140 10.85 -9.01 -5.68
N ASP A 141 9.97 -8.66 -4.75
CA ASP A 141 10.23 -7.88 -3.54
C ASP A 141 9.14 -8.23 -2.49
N SER A 142 9.27 -7.75 -1.25
CA SER A 142 8.30 -8.03 -0.18
C SER A 142 6.90 -7.46 -0.40
N GLY A 143 6.68 -6.70 -1.49
CA GLY A 143 5.39 -6.19 -1.99
C GLY A 143 4.87 -6.90 -3.23
N THR A 144 5.61 -7.89 -3.75
CA THR A 144 5.23 -8.61 -4.96
C THR A 144 4.31 -9.78 -4.62
N PHE A 145 3.11 -9.76 -5.17
CA PHE A 145 2.18 -10.89 -5.14
C PHE A 145 2.36 -11.71 -6.42
N PHE A 146 2.70 -12.99 -6.30
CA PHE A 146 2.74 -13.91 -7.43
C PHE A 146 1.47 -14.76 -7.48
N VAL A 147 0.80 -14.80 -8.63
CA VAL A 147 -0.41 -15.60 -8.88
C VAL A 147 -0.15 -16.54 -10.05
N ILE A 148 -0.12 -17.83 -9.77
CA ILE A 148 0.13 -18.90 -10.74
C ILE A 148 -1.22 -19.49 -11.17
N VAL A 149 -1.66 -19.11 -12.37
CA VAL A 149 -2.93 -19.50 -13.00
C VAL A 149 -2.70 -19.97 -14.44
N THR A 150 -1.71 -20.84 -14.63
CA THR A 150 -1.25 -21.25 -15.95
C THR A 150 -2.21 -22.25 -16.63
N ARG A 151 -1.88 -22.61 -17.88
CA ARG A 151 -2.65 -23.56 -18.68
C ARG A 151 -2.42 -25.05 -18.34
N GLY A 152 -1.57 -25.40 -17.37
CA GLY A 152 -1.28 -26.80 -17.09
C GLY A 152 -0.24 -27.05 -16.00
N HIS A 153 -0.28 -28.26 -15.42
CA HIS A 153 0.50 -28.61 -14.22
C HIS A 153 2.01 -28.44 -14.41
N ARG A 154 2.51 -28.75 -15.62
CA ARG A 154 3.91 -28.57 -15.97
C ARG A 154 4.34 -27.11 -15.83
N TYR A 155 3.54 -26.20 -16.37
CA TYR A 155 3.80 -24.76 -16.32
C TYR A 155 3.62 -24.18 -14.91
N ASP A 156 2.67 -24.69 -14.12
CA ASP A 156 2.56 -24.29 -12.71
C ASP A 156 3.83 -24.65 -11.93
N GLN A 157 4.36 -25.85 -12.15
CA GLN A 157 5.60 -26.30 -11.55
C GLN A 157 6.80 -25.46 -12.00
N GLU A 158 6.96 -25.21 -13.30
CA GLU A 158 7.99 -24.34 -13.88
C GLU A 158 7.96 -22.93 -13.23
N CYS A 159 6.75 -22.34 -13.09
CA CYS A 159 6.59 -21.03 -12.44
C CYS A 159 6.95 -21.08 -10.95
N LEU A 160 6.41 -22.06 -10.22
CA LEU A 160 6.61 -22.15 -8.77
C LEU A 160 8.08 -22.39 -8.43
N GLU A 161 8.77 -23.25 -9.17
CA GLU A 161 10.21 -23.53 -9.01
C GLU A 161 11.05 -22.26 -9.16
N LYS A 162 10.71 -21.37 -10.11
CA LYS A 162 11.40 -20.08 -10.27
C LYS A 162 11.04 -19.06 -9.18
N ILE A 163 9.77 -19.02 -8.77
CA ILE A 163 9.25 -17.99 -7.87
C ILE A 163 9.57 -18.28 -6.40
N ILE A 164 9.65 -19.53 -5.97
CA ILE A 164 9.78 -19.91 -4.55
C ILE A 164 11.07 -19.41 -3.89
N HIS A 165 12.08 -19.05 -4.69
CA HIS A 165 13.35 -18.49 -4.24
C HIS A 165 13.38 -16.96 -4.23
N LYS A 166 12.39 -16.30 -4.85
CA LYS A 166 12.30 -14.85 -4.97
C LYS A 166 11.68 -14.26 -3.71
N GLU A 167 12.07 -13.04 -3.39
CA GLU A 167 11.37 -12.26 -2.36
C GLU A 167 9.94 -11.96 -2.82
N ASN A 168 8.98 -12.11 -1.92
CA ASN A 168 7.57 -11.98 -2.24
C ASN A 168 6.73 -11.63 -1.01
N ALA A 169 5.58 -11.00 -1.27
CA ALA A 169 4.53 -10.77 -0.29
C ALA A 169 3.60 -11.99 -0.16
N TYR A 170 3.42 -12.74 -1.24
CA TYR A 170 2.46 -13.82 -1.42
C TYR A 170 2.83 -14.66 -2.65
N ILE A 171 2.62 -15.98 -2.57
CA ILE A 171 2.60 -16.87 -3.73
C ILE A 171 1.31 -17.68 -3.65
N GLY A 172 0.44 -17.51 -4.64
CA GLY A 172 -0.79 -18.28 -4.79
C GLY A 172 -0.73 -19.16 -6.02
N MET A 173 -1.12 -20.42 -5.90
CA MET A 173 -1.14 -21.37 -7.02
C MET A 173 -2.50 -22.05 -7.16
N ILE A 174 -3.07 -21.94 -8.37
CA ILE A 174 -4.31 -22.61 -8.71
C ILE A 174 -4.12 -24.13 -8.82
N GLY A 175 -5.17 -24.87 -8.50
CA GLY A 175 -5.25 -26.29 -8.78
C GLY A 175 -6.07 -27.07 -7.76
N SER A 176 -6.55 -28.25 -8.15
CA SER A 176 -7.16 -29.18 -7.21
C SER A 176 -6.14 -29.64 -6.16
N ARG A 177 -6.61 -29.99 -4.94
CA ARG A 177 -5.75 -30.47 -3.84
C ARG A 177 -4.79 -31.58 -4.26
N LEU A 178 -5.26 -32.54 -5.06
CA LEU A 178 -4.43 -33.66 -5.52
C LEU A 178 -3.34 -33.21 -6.51
N ARG A 179 -3.67 -32.31 -7.44
CA ARG A 179 -2.71 -31.76 -8.41
C ARG A 179 -1.65 -30.91 -7.72
N VAL A 180 -2.09 -30.05 -6.81
CA VAL A 180 -1.22 -29.21 -5.99
C VAL A 180 -0.24 -30.08 -5.22
N LYS A 181 -0.73 -31.12 -4.53
CA LYS A 181 0.13 -32.04 -3.78
C LYS A 181 1.24 -32.62 -4.66
N LYS A 182 0.90 -33.12 -5.86
CA LYS A 182 1.91 -33.67 -6.80
C LYS A 182 2.98 -32.65 -7.20
N VAL A 183 2.60 -31.39 -7.41
CA VAL A 183 3.56 -30.32 -7.74
C VAL A 183 4.48 -30.05 -6.55
N LEU A 184 3.92 -29.93 -5.34
CA LEU A 184 4.72 -29.69 -4.13
C LEU A 184 5.66 -30.86 -3.83
N ASP A 185 5.17 -32.10 -3.89
CA ASP A 185 5.97 -33.31 -3.65
C ASP A 185 7.14 -33.39 -4.67
N SER A 186 6.89 -33.10 -5.95
CA SER A 186 7.94 -33.09 -6.97
C SER A 186 8.99 -31.99 -6.75
N LEU A 187 8.59 -30.81 -6.24
CA LEU A 187 9.53 -29.74 -5.92
C LEU A 187 10.34 -30.04 -4.65
N GLU A 188 9.74 -30.73 -3.69
CA GLU A 188 10.41 -31.22 -2.49
C GLU A 188 11.47 -32.28 -2.84
N GLU A 189 11.15 -33.22 -3.74
CA GLU A 189 12.10 -34.19 -4.29
C GLU A 189 13.28 -33.53 -5.03
N LYS A 190 13.05 -32.36 -5.64
CA LYS A 190 14.11 -31.53 -6.26
C LYS A 190 14.95 -30.73 -5.25
N GLY A 191 14.66 -30.84 -3.96
CA GLY A 191 15.43 -30.23 -2.88
C GLY A 191 14.92 -28.87 -2.40
N ILE A 192 13.71 -28.45 -2.79
CA ILE A 192 13.10 -27.24 -2.22
C ILE A 192 12.58 -27.57 -0.81
N PRO A 193 12.99 -26.82 0.23
CA PRO A 193 12.56 -27.12 1.61
C PRO A 193 11.04 -27.03 1.78
N ARG A 194 10.48 -28.02 2.50
CA ARG A 194 9.06 -28.08 2.83
C ARG A 194 8.52 -26.79 3.47
N GLU A 195 9.30 -26.18 4.35
CA GLU A 195 8.94 -24.92 5.02
C GLU A 195 8.69 -23.75 4.06
N LYS A 196 9.33 -23.74 2.87
CA LYS A 196 9.05 -22.75 1.83
C LYS A 196 7.77 -23.11 1.08
N LEU A 197 7.59 -24.38 0.74
CA LEU A 197 6.42 -24.88 0.02
C LEU A 197 5.13 -24.70 0.82
N ASP A 198 5.19 -24.87 2.14
CA ASP A 198 4.03 -24.70 3.03
C ASP A 198 3.57 -23.22 3.14
N LYS A 199 4.37 -22.26 2.68
CA LYS A 199 3.99 -20.83 2.58
C LYS A 199 3.22 -20.50 1.29
N VAL A 200 3.09 -21.45 0.37
CA VAL A 200 2.35 -21.26 -0.89
C VAL A 200 0.86 -21.42 -0.62
N TYR A 201 0.06 -20.43 -1.01
CA TYR A 201 -1.38 -20.45 -0.85
C TYR A 201 -2.00 -21.33 -1.94
N THR A 202 -2.43 -22.52 -1.53
CA THR A 202 -2.92 -23.50 -2.48
C THR A 202 -3.94 -24.49 -1.88
N PRO A 203 -5.07 -24.75 -2.56
CA PRO A 203 -5.58 -24.03 -3.73
C PRO A 203 -5.75 -22.53 -3.44
N ILE A 204 -5.36 -21.69 -4.39
CA ILE A 204 -5.39 -20.23 -4.26
C ILE A 204 -6.80 -19.70 -3.95
N GLY A 205 -6.89 -18.68 -3.10
CA GLY A 205 -8.13 -17.95 -2.82
C GLY A 205 -8.91 -18.49 -1.62
N LEU A 206 -9.72 -17.61 -1.02
CA LEU A 206 -10.57 -17.95 0.12
C LEU A 206 -11.63 -19.00 -0.27
N LYS A 207 -11.93 -19.90 0.67
CA LYS A 207 -12.92 -20.98 0.50
C LYS A 207 -14.36 -20.44 0.58
N ILE A 208 -14.79 -19.74 -0.47
CA ILE A 208 -16.12 -19.14 -0.59
C ILE A 208 -17.08 -19.94 -1.49
N GLY A 209 -16.66 -21.10 -2.00
CA GLY A 209 -17.47 -21.91 -2.92
C GLY A 209 -17.53 -21.35 -4.35
N ALA A 210 -16.47 -20.65 -4.79
CA ALA A 210 -16.41 -20.05 -6.12
C ALA A 210 -16.42 -21.10 -7.26
N GLU A 211 -17.22 -20.85 -8.28
CA GLU A 211 -17.38 -21.72 -9.46
C GLU A 211 -17.02 -21.00 -10.77
N THR A 212 -17.42 -19.73 -10.90
CA THR A 212 -17.17 -18.96 -12.13
C THR A 212 -15.79 -18.27 -12.11
N PRO A 213 -15.19 -17.92 -13.27
CA PRO A 213 -13.94 -17.17 -13.30
C PRO A 213 -14.00 -15.84 -12.51
N ALA A 214 -15.16 -15.17 -12.49
CA ALA A 214 -15.36 -13.95 -11.73
C ALA A 214 -15.36 -14.21 -10.21
N GLU A 215 -16.07 -15.24 -9.75
CA GLU A 215 -16.06 -15.64 -8.33
C GLU A 215 -14.69 -16.11 -7.87
N ILE A 216 -13.97 -16.84 -8.72
CA ILE A 216 -12.59 -17.27 -8.43
C ILE A 216 -11.70 -16.05 -8.30
N ALA A 217 -11.83 -15.05 -9.17
CA ALA A 217 -11.09 -13.80 -9.04
C ALA A 217 -11.43 -13.06 -7.73
N VAL A 218 -12.71 -13.01 -7.33
CA VAL A 218 -13.11 -12.44 -6.01
C VAL A 218 -12.43 -13.20 -4.87
N SER A 219 -12.45 -14.54 -4.91
CA SER A 219 -11.81 -15.40 -3.92
C SER A 219 -10.30 -15.15 -3.80
N ILE A 220 -9.59 -15.05 -4.94
CA ILE A 220 -8.15 -14.76 -5.01
C ILE A 220 -7.87 -13.37 -4.45
N MET A 221 -8.60 -12.35 -4.92
CA MET A 221 -8.35 -10.97 -4.51
C MET A 221 -8.70 -10.74 -3.04
N ALA A 222 -9.72 -11.42 -2.51
CA ALA A 222 -10.04 -11.38 -1.09
C ALA A 222 -8.90 -11.96 -0.22
N GLU A 223 -8.30 -13.08 -0.65
CA GLU A 223 -7.14 -13.67 0.04
C GLU A 223 -5.92 -12.74 -0.03
N ILE A 224 -5.63 -12.16 -1.20
CA ILE A 224 -4.53 -11.19 -1.36
C ILE A 224 -4.75 -9.96 -0.47
N ILE A 225 -5.97 -9.41 -0.42
CA ILE A 225 -6.31 -8.28 0.46
C ILE A 225 -6.14 -8.67 1.92
N GLU A 226 -6.56 -9.87 2.31
CA GLU A 226 -6.38 -10.38 3.67
C GLU A 226 -4.90 -10.44 4.06
N VAL A 227 -4.05 -11.02 3.19
CA VAL A 227 -2.60 -11.08 3.41
C VAL A 227 -1.97 -9.69 3.45
N LYS A 228 -2.36 -8.81 2.52
CA LYS A 228 -1.93 -7.41 2.46
C LYS A 228 -2.25 -6.67 3.76
N ASN A 229 -3.46 -6.84 4.29
CA ASN A 229 -3.93 -6.11 5.46
C ASN A 229 -3.54 -6.75 6.80
N LYS A 230 -3.21 -8.04 6.81
CA LYS A 230 -2.55 -8.69 7.96
C LYS A 230 -1.12 -8.15 8.16
N LYS A 231 -0.46 -7.69 7.08
CA LYS A 231 0.77 -6.90 7.17
C LYS A 231 0.42 -5.42 7.46
N ALA A 232 1.07 -4.83 8.45
CA ALA A 232 0.64 -3.57 9.08
C ALA A 232 0.74 -2.30 8.19
N GLY A 233 -0.14 -1.32 8.50
CA GLY A 233 0.00 0.13 8.24
C GLY A 233 -0.47 0.65 6.88
N PHE A 234 -1.67 1.27 6.74
CA PHE A 234 -2.22 1.88 5.51
C PHE A 234 -1.71 3.31 5.29
N GLY A 235 -1.53 3.70 4.02
CA GLY A 235 -1.28 5.07 3.57
C GLY A 235 0.05 5.68 4.07
N ALA A 236 1.00 5.90 3.16
CA ALA A 236 2.21 6.63 3.52
C ALA A 236 2.45 7.76 2.53
N TYR A 237 2.91 7.50 1.31
CA TYR A 237 3.01 8.56 0.30
C TYR A 237 2.80 7.91 -1.08
N SER A 238 1.69 8.19 -1.76
CA SER A 238 1.50 7.67 -3.11
C SER A 238 2.45 8.38 -4.08
N ASN A 239 2.88 7.69 -5.15
CA ASN A 239 3.71 8.31 -6.19
C ASN A 239 3.00 9.53 -6.81
N GLU A 240 1.67 9.50 -6.93
CA GLU A 240 0.87 10.63 -7.40
C GLU A 240 1.01 11.85 -6.48
N LEU A 241 0.86 11.66 -5.16
CA LEU A 241 1.01 12.75 -4.18
C LEU A 241 2.44 13.30 -4.17
N ILE A 242 3.45 12.43 -4.14
CA ILE A 242 4.86 12.84 -4.18
C ILE A 242 5.16 13.63 -5.46
N ASN A 243 4.74 13.12 -6.61
CA ASN A 243 4.98 13.80 -7.89
C ASN A 243 4.25 15.15 -7.94
N TYR A 244 3.05 15.25 -7.38
CA TYR A 244 2.32 16.52 -7.33
C TYR A 244 2.98 17.53 -6.38
N ILE A 245 3.52 17.08 -5.25
CA ILE A 245 4.30 17.92 -4.31
C ILE A 245 5.56 18.45 -4.99
N LEU A 246 6.30 17.56 -5.66
CA LEU A 246 7.59 17.86 -6.27
C LEU A 246 7.48 18.53 -7.66
N ASN A 247 6.27 18.75 -8.19
CA ASN A 247 6.12 19.34 -9.50
C ASN A 247 6.45 20.83 -9.49
N GLU A 248 7.65 21.18 -9.97
CA GLU A 248 8.17 22.55 -10.06
C GLU A 248 7.39 23.45 -11.02
N GLU A 249 6.64 22.89 -11.99
CA GLU A 249 5.76 23.68 -12.86
C GLU A 249 4.53 24.22 -12.11
N ASN A 250 4.28 23.74 -10.90
CA ASN A 250 3.14 24.12 -10.07
C ASN A 250 3.63 24.76 -8.76
N ASP A 251 4.07 26.02 -8.82
CA ASP A 251 4.55 26.81 -7.66
C ASP A 251 3.42 27.25 -6.70
N ILE A 252 2.23 26.68 -6.83
CA ILE A 252 1.10 26.96 -5.94
C ILE A 252 1.43 26.34 -4.56
N PRO A 253 1.35 27.11 -3.46
CA PRO A 253 1.55 26.59 -2.11
C PRO A 253 0.58 25.46 -1.80
N LYS A 254 1.07 24.42 -1.13
CA LYS A 254 0.31 23.18 -0.86
C LYS A 254 0.37 22.84 0.61
N ALA A 255 -0.71 22.32 1.17
CA ALA A 255 -0.73 21.70 2.49
C ALA A 255 -0.98 20.19 2.35
N LEU A 256 -0.25 19.41 3.15
CA LEU A 256 -0.47 17.98 3.30
C LEU A 256 -1.40 17.75 4.49
N VAL A 257 -2.44 16.97 4.26
CA VAL A 257 -3.44 16.57 5.25
C VAL A 257 -3.25 15.07 5.50
N THR A 258 -3.11 14.66 6.75
CA THR A 258 -2.91 13.25 7.15
C THR A 258 -3.85 12.87 8.29
N ILE A 259 -4.61 11.77 8.15
CA ILE A 259 -5.30 11.16 9.31
C ILE A 259 -4.24 10.46 10.17
N VAL A 260 -4.00 10.94 11.39
CA VAL A 260 -2.96 10.44 12.29
C VAL A 260 -3.50 9.57 13.43
N SER A 261 -4.81 9.62 13.66
CA SER A 261 -5.49 8.82 14.67
C SER A 261 -6.96 8.59 14.30
N ARG A 262 -7.50 7.46 14.74
CA ARG A 262 -8.90 7.06 14.53
C ARG A 262 -9.39 6.28 15.75
N LYS A 263 -10.58 6.60 16.22
CA LYS A 263 -11.34 5.82 17.20
C LYS A 263 -12.77 5.60 16.70
N GLY A 264 -13.19 4.35 16.61
CA GLY A 264 -14.52 3.98 16.09
C GLY A 264 -14.59 3.91 14.56
N SER A 265 -15.78 4.09 13.99
CA SER A 265 -16.02 3.99 12.54
C SER A 265 -15.65 5.29 11.83
N SER A 266 -14.74 5.24 10.86
CA SER A 266 -14.36 6.37 10.00
C SER A 266 -14.28 5.91 8.55
N PRO A 267 -14.43 6.84 7.59
CA PRO A 267 -14.44 6.51 6.15
C PRO A 267 -13.07 6.07 5.62
N ARG A 268 -11.98 6.47 6.28
CA ARG A 268 -10.59 6.16 5.90
C ARG A 268 -9.73 5.83 7.13
N ASP A 269 -8.65 5.10 6.91
CA ASP A 269 -7.73 4.65 7.95
C ASP A 269 -6.62 5.67 8.23
N VAL A 270 -5.96 5.49 9.40
CA VAL A 270 -4.73 6.20 9.77
C VAL A 270 -3.68 6.05 8.66
N GLY A 271 -2.98 7.14 8.35
CA GLY A 271 -2.01 7.27 7.25
C GLY A 271 -2.63 7.73 5.92
N THR A 272 -3.96 7.82 5.81
CA THR A 272 -4.59 8.39 4.62
C THR A 272 -4.19 9.86 4.47
N LYS A 273 -3.78 10.25 3.25
CA LYS A 273 -3.32 11.60 2.93
C LYS A 273 -4.12 12.25 1.80
N MET A 274 -4.21 13.57 1.87
CA MET A 274 -4.76 14.45 0.84
C MET A 274 -3.88 15.71 0.75
N ILE A 275 -3.77 16.29 -0.43
CA ILE A 275 -3.14 17.59 -0.65
C ILE A 275 -4.22 18.62 -0.92
N VAL A 276 -4.07 19.79 -0.32
CA VAL A 276 -4.87 20.98 -0.61
C VAL A 276 -3.94 22.09 -1.10
N SER A 277 -4.13 22.54 -2.32
CA SER A 277 -3.40 23.65 -2.93
C SER A 277 -4.10 24.99 -2.65
N LYS A 278 -3.35 26.09 -2.67
CA LYS A 278 -3.88 27.44 -2.37
C LYS A 278 -4.96 27.91 -3.35
N ASP A 279 -4.95 27.40 -4.58
CA ASP A 279 -5.97 27.61 -5.61
C ASP A 279 -7.27 26.80 -5.37
N GLY A 280 -7.31 25.96 -4.34
CA GLY A 280 -8.43 25.08 -4.02
C GLY A 280 -8.36 23.69 -4.67
N THR A 281 -7.33 23.40 -5.47
CA THR A 281 -7.13 22.06 -6.04
C THR A 281 -6.88 21.04 -4.92
N MET A 282 -7.54 19.89 -5.00
CA MET A 282 -7.35 18.77 -4.06
C MET A 282 -6.86 17.52 -4.78
N LYS A 283 -5.92 16.80 -4.16
CA LYS A 283 -5.41 15.50 -4.63
C LYS A 283 -5.48 14.48 -3.52
N GLY A 284 -6.09 13.33 -3.78
CA GLY A 284 -6.47 12.36 -2.75
C GLY A 284 -7.76 12.77 -2.02
N THR A 285 -8.13 11.99 -1.00
CA THR A 285 -9.34 12.19 -0.19
C THR A 285 -9.13 11.56 1.18
N ILE A 286 -9.63 12.20 2.23
CA ILE A 286 -9.63 11.65 3.61
C ILE A 286 -10.99 11.04 3.99
N GLY A 287 -11.98 11.03 3.10
CA GLY A 287 -13.24 10.33 3.32
C GLY A 287 -14.49 10.94 2.71
N GLY A 288 -14.40 12.11 2.07
CA GLY A 288 -15.55 12.86 1.54
C GLY A 288 -16.36 13.60 2.61
N GLY A 289 -17.27 14.48 2.19
CA GLY A 289 -18.29 15.11 3.04
C GLY A 289 -17.85 16.40 3.75
N CYS A 290 -18.64 16.84 4.74
CA CYS A 290 -18.44 18.12 5.44
C CYS A 290 -17.06 18.23 6.11
N VAL A 291 -16.51 17.11 6.62
CA VAL A 291 -15.17 17.07 7.19
C VAL A 291 -14.09 17.54 6.22
N GLU A 292 -14.19 17.20 4.92
CA GLU A 292 -13.21 17.67 3.93
C GLU A 292 -13.31 19.16 3.66
N ALA A 293 -14.52 19.73 3.73
CA ALA A 293 -14.73 21.16 3.56
C ALA A 293 -14.10 21.98 4.71
N ASP A 294 -14.26 21.53 5.95
CA ASP A 294 -13.68 22.18 7.13
C ASP A 294 -12.16 22.06 7.15
N ILE A 295 -11.64 20.88 6.81
CA ILE A 295 -10.21 20.63 6.74
C ILE A 295 -9.57 21.43 5.60
N ARG A 296 -10.28 21.65 4.48
CA ARG A 296 -9.82 22.55 3.42
C ARG A 296 -9.64 23.97 3.95
N GLN A 297 -10.56 24.51 4.74
CA GLN A 297 -10.39 25.84 5.34
C GLN A 297 -9.20 25.89 6.29
N THR A 298 -9.02 24.84 7.10
CA THR A 298 -7.87 24.73 7.99
C THR A 298 -6.56 24.70 7.20
N ALA A 299 -6.50 23.92 6.11
CA ALA A 299 -5.34 23.85 5.22
C ALA A 299 -5.00 25.20 4.59
N LEU A 300 -5.99 25.95 4.13
CA LEU A 300 -5.76 27.30 3.59
C LEU A 300 -5.20 28.26 4.65
N SER A 301 -5.68 28.17 5.89
CA SER A 301 -5.16 28.94 7.02
C SER A 301 -3.73 28.53 7.43
N CYS A 302 -3.43 27.23 7.43
CA CYS A 302 -2.08 26.72 7.66
C CYS A 302 -1.10 27.26 6.61
N LEU A 303 -1.52 27.34 5.33
CA LEU A 303 -0.71 27.89 4.26
C LEU A 303 -0.43 29.39 4.44
N ASP A 304 -1.43 30.16 4.83
CA ASP A 304 -1.27 31.61 5.05
C ASP A 304 -0.33 31.91 6.22
N ASN A 305 -0.46 31.16 7.31
CA ASN A 305 0.32 31.39 8.53
C ASN A 305 1.65 30.64 8.55
N ARG A 306 1.85 29.69 7.62
CA ARG A 306 2.99 28.75 7.60
C ARG A 306 3.11 27.94 8.90
N GLU A 307 1.97 27.50 9.42
CA GLU A 307 1.87 26.77 10.67
C GLU A 307 1.22 25.40 10.48
N CYS A 308 1.69 24.41 11.24
CA CYS A 308 1.07 23.11 11.32
C CYS A 308 -0.08 23.11 12.34
N ARG A 309 -1.12 22.30 12.11
CA ARG A 309 -2.24 22.12 13.05
C ARG A 309 -2.65 20.67 13.17
N LEU A 310 -2.99 20.27 14.40
CA LEU A 310 -3.67 19.01 14.68
C LEU A 310 -5.15 19.30 14.96
N VAL A 311 -6.03 18.83 14.09
CA VAL A 311 -7.48 19.02 14.19
C VAL A 311 -8.12 17.72 14.67
N LYS A 312 -8.96 17.81 15.70
CA LYS A 312 -9.80 16.70 16.14
C LYS A 312 -11.19 16.87 15.56
N VAL A 313 -11.69 15.86 14.89
CA VAL A 313 -13.04 15.82 14.31
C VAL A 313 -13.83 14.72 15.01
N ASP A 314 -14.95 15.09 15.60
CA ASP A 314 -15.87 14.18 16.28
C ASP A 314 -17.16 14.05 15.46
N MET A 315 -17.40 12.87 14.90
CA MET A 315 -18.57 12.58 14.05
C MET A 315 -19.64 11.78 14.82
N THR A 316 -19.59 11.77 16.17
CA THR A 316 -20.50 10.97 17.00
C THR A 316 -21.74 11.73 17.49
N GLY A 317 -21.81 13.05 17.28
CA GLY A 317 -22.87 13.92 17.80
C GLY A 317 -24.10 14.07 16.89
N GLN A 318 -25.19 14.61 17.44
CA GLN A 318 -26.44 14.88 16.71
C GLN A 318 -26.24 15.82 15.49
N GLU A 319 -25.35 16.81 15.60
CA GLU A 319 -25.00 17.71 14.50
C GLU A 319 -24.40 16.96 13.29
N ALA A 320 -23.71 15.82 13.53
CA ALA A 320 -23.15 15.00 12.46
C ALA A 320 -24.24 14.23 11.68
N GLU A 321 -25.35 13.87 12.33
CA GLU A 321 -26.50 13.24 11.66
C GLU A 321 -27.23 14.25 10.76
N ASP A 322 -27.40 15.50 11.24
CA ASP A 322 -28.04 16.59 10.50
C ASP A 322 -27.21 17.03 9.26
N ASP A 323 -25.88 16.97 9.36
CA ASP A 323 -24.94 17.23 8.25
C ASP A 323 -24.78 16.03 7.29
N GLY A 324 -25.54 14.94 7.49
CA GLY A 324 -25.54 13.76 6.62
C GLY A 324 -24.28 12.90 6.72
N MET A 325 -23.53 12.96 7.83
CA MET A 325 -22.38 12.10 8.05
C MET A 325 -22.84 10.67 8.38
N VAL A 326 -22.26 9.67 7.69
CA VAL A 326 -22.62 8.24 7.87
C VAL A 326 -21.70 7.54 8.88
N CYS A 327 -20.54 8.12 9.21
CA CYS A 327 -19.52 7.50 10.05
C CYS A 327 -19.53 8.06 11.48
N GLY A 328 -19.80 7.24 12.50
CA GLY A 328 -19.87 7.66 13.91
C GLY A 328 -18.56 7.48 14.70
N GLY A 329 -17.46 8.07 14.25
CA GLY A 329 -16.14 7.93 14.90
C GLY A 329 -15.45 9.27 15.17
N ILE A 330 -14.31 9.21 15.84
CA ILE A 330 -13.44 10.36 16.12
C ILE A 330 -12.14 10.15 15.35
N ILE A 331 -11.71 11.17 14.62
CA ILE A 331 -10.43 11.18 13.92
C ILE A 331 -9.61 12.40 14.32
N GLU A 332 -8.28 12.25 14.27
CA GLU A 332 -7.37 13.40 14.37
C GLU A 332 -6.61 13.52 13.06
N ILE A 333 -6.56 14.76 12.56
CA ILE A 333 -6.04 15.11 11.25
C ILE A 333 -4.92 16.12 11.45
N PHE A 334 -3.72 15.76 11.01
CA PHE A 334 -2.58 16.66 11.00
C PHE A 334 -2.52 17.37 9.65
N VAL A 335 -2.43 18.69 9.69
CA VAL A 335 -2.36 19.58 8.52
C VAL A 335 -1.05 20.35 8.59
N GLU A 336 -0.23 20.22 7.55
CA GLU A 336 1.09 20.85 7.49
C GLU A 336 1.34 21.53 6.14
N PRO A 337 1.89 22.76 6.12
CA PRO A 337 2.37 23.37 4.89
C PRO A 337 3.54 22.58 4.28
N VAL A 338 3.50 22.38 2.97
CA VAL A 338 4.58 21.77 2.19
C VAL A 338 5.49 22.89 1.69
N ILE A 339 6.66 23.04 2.32
CA ILE A 339 7.63 24.12 2.06
C ILE A 339 8.93 23.56 1.44
#